data_AF-A0A7V9P7T6-F1
#
_entry.id   AF-A0A7V9P7T6-F1
#
_cell.length_a   1.000
_cell.length_b   1.000
_cell.length_c   1.000
_cell.angle_alpha   90.00
_cell.angle_beta   90.00
_cell.angle_gamma   90.00
#
_symmetry.space_group_name_H-M   'P 1'
#
loop_
_entity.id
_entity.type
_entity.pdbx_description
1 polymer ?
#
loop_
_entity_poly.entity_id
_entity_poly.type
_entity_poly.pdbx_seq_one_letter_code
_entity_poly.pdbx_strand_id
1 'polypeptide(L)'
;METANTRTAIVDCRQIDFNRFAPDIRERSDDDKLTEKRLSDLLALNAETERQKSLFRNERERTEAALMTAPLSVEKTFAYFGLLLGVFPPAAFFAKFLIDTRSLQSDNFWILGVVLLVNLIAAGVGFLSGKFIGRTVAELERASWTRMILGLPFVGAFWGIVAGGASGAIIFLFGAFFGAALGAAVGAFALPLFAVFHRLLRRGDSIDGKHFLPLAFGISFIVSAFILGL
;
A
#
# COMPACT_ATOMS: atom_id res chain seq x y z
N MET A 1 -0.67 -51.01 -62.07
CA MET A 1 0.49 -50.28 -61.52
C MET A 1 0.88 -49.26 -62.57
N GLU A 2 0.44 -48.02 -62.38
CA GLU A 2 0.45 -46.96 -63.38
C GLU A 2 1.37 -45.84 -62.87
N THR A 3 2.45 -45.56 -63.59
CA THR A 3 3.49 -44.59 -63.21
C THR A 3 3.17 -43.23 -63.82
N ALA A 4 2.83 -42.24 -62.98
CA ALA A 4 2.63 -40.86 -63.38
C ALA A 4 3.97 -40.10 -63.45
N ASN A 5 4.24 -39.50 -64.59
CA ASN A 5 5.43 -38.73 -64.93
C ASN A 5 5.12 -37.23 -64.79
N THR A 6 5.65 -36.58 -63.75
CA THR A 6 5.43 -35.16 -63.48
C THR A 6 6.61 -34.34 -64.00
N ARG A 7 6.43 -33.64 -65.12
CA ARG A 7 7.38 -32.66 -65.65
C ARG A 7 7.27 -31.35 -64.87
N THR A 8 8.33 -30.99 -64.15
CA THR A 8 8.52 -29.66 -63.56
C THR A 8 8.98 -28.66 -64.63
N ALA A 9 8.16 -27.65 -64.90
CA ALA A 9 8.53 -26.50 -65.71
C ALA A 9 9.37 -25.52 -64.86
N ILE A 10 10.58 -25.22 -65.32
CA ILE A 10 11.47 -24.23 -64.72
C ILE A 10 11.07 -22.86 -65.29
N VAL A 11 10.57 -21.98 -64.42
CA VAL A 11 10.24 -20.59 -64.76
C VAL A 11 11.53 -19.77 -64.66
N ASP A 12 11.99 -19.25 -65.79
CA ASP A 12 13.17 -18.40 -65.92
C ASP A 12 12.81 -16.96 -65.51
N CYS A 13 13.15 -16.59 -64.27
CA CYS A 13 13.01 -15.23 -63.73
C CYS A 13 14.12 -14.33 -64.27
N ARG A 14 13.95 -13.84 -65.51
CA ARG A 14 14.77 -12.76 -66.07
C ARG A 14 14.67 -11.50 -65.21
N GLN A 15 15.85 -11.07 -64.73
CA GLN A 15 16.26 -9.71 -64.34
C GLN A 15 15.14 -8.66 -64.32
N ILE A 16 14.57 -8.46 -63.13
CA ILE A 16 13.88 -7.24 -62.79
C ILE A 16 14.97 -6.24 -62.36
N ASP A 17 15.15 -5.19 -63.16
CA ASP A 17 16.09 -4.11 -62.91
C ASP A 17 15.62 -3.25 -61.73
N PHE A 18 16.13 -3.56 -60.54
CA PHE A 18 15.78 -2.89 -59.27
C PHE A 18 16.31 -1.46 -59.15
N ASN A 19 17.11 -0.97 -60.10
CA ASN A 19 17.73 0.36 -60.01
C ASN A 19 16.83 1.53 -60.45
N ARG A 20 15.59 1.27 -60.90
CA ARG A 20 14.66 2.33 -61.32
C ARG A 20 13.92 3.02 -60.16
N PHE A 21 14.10 2.54 -58.93
CA PHE A 21 13.48 3.10 -57.73
C PHE A 21 14.54 3.55 -56.71
N ALA A 22 15.58 4.24 -57.15
CA ALA A 22 16.45 4.98 -56.23
C ALA A 22 15.79 6.35 -55.96
N PRO A 23 15.03 6.52 -54.85
CA PRO A 23 14.56 7.84 -54.44
C PRO A 23 15.76 8.72 -54.12
N ASP A 24 15.60 10.00 -54.40
CA ASP A 24 16.55 11.07 -54.12
C ASP A 24 17.02 10.99 -52.65
N ILE A 25 18.30 10.68 -52.44
CA ILE A 25 18.87 10.30 -51.13
C ILE A 25 18.82 11.46 -50.12
N ARG A 26 18.58 12.70 -50.58
CA ARG A 26 18.55 13.90 -49.72
C ARG A 26 17.23 14.13 -48.99
N GLU A 27 16.07 13.74 -49.54
CA GLU A 27 14.79 13.86 -48.82
C GLU A 27 14.57 12.72 -47.81
N ARG A 28 15.21 11.56 -48.04
CA ARG A 28 15.09 10.38 -47.17
C ARG A 28 15.66 10.60 -45.75
N SER A 29 16.69 11.46 -45.61
CA SER A 29 17.37 11.65 -44.33
C SER A 29 16.52 12.35 -43.26
N ASP A 30 15.57 13.20 -43.62
CA ASP A 30 14.74 13.90 -42.64
C ASP A 30 13.49 13.08 -42.27
N ASP A 31 12.96 12.31 -43.23
CA ASP A 31 11.83 11.40 -42.98
C ASP A 31 12.26 10.18 -42.14
N ASP A 32 13.48 9.69 -42.34
CA ASP A 32 14.07 8.63 -41.51
C ASP A 32 14.25 9.09 -40.05
N LYS A 33 14.72 10.33 -39.82
CA LYS A 33 14.84 10.92 -38.47
C LYS A 33 13.47 11.11 -37.79
N LEU A 34 12.46 11.55 -38.54
CA LEU A 34 11.10 11.70 -38.01
C LEU A 34 10.49 10.35 -37.63
N THR A 35 10.75 9.33 -38.45
CA THR A 35 10.27 7.96 -38.23
C THR A 35 10.94 7.35 -37.00
N GLU A 36 12.26 7.53 -36.83
CA GLU A 36 13.01 7.06 -35.67
C GLU A 36 12.54 7.74 -34.37
N LYS A 37 12.22 9.04 -34.43
CA LYS A 37 11.63 9.77 -33.30
C LYS A 37 10.25 9.24 -32.92
N ARG A 38 9.36 9.01 -33.90
CA ARG A 38 8.03 8.43 -33.63
C ARG A 38 8.13 7.00 -33.08
N LEU A 39 9.07 6.20 -33.58
CA LEU A 39 9.27 4.84 -33.10
C LEU A 39 9.77 4.83 -31.66
N SER A 40 10.75 5.68 -31.32
CA SER A 40 11.25 5.81 -29.95
C SER A 40 10.18 6.33 -28.99
N ASP A 41 9.35 7.30 -29.41
CA ASP A 41 8.19 7.75 -28.63
C ASP A 41 7.19 6.62 -28.39
N LEU A 42 6.86 5.83 -29.43
CA LEU A 42 5.94 4.69 -29.29
C LEU A 42 6.50 3.57 -28.41
N LEU A 43 7.79 3.29 -28.48
CA LEU A 43 8.45 2.33 -27.61
C LEU A 43 8.43 2.80 -26.15
N ALA A 44 8.70 4.08 -25.91
CA ALA A 44 8.59 4.67 -24.58
C ALA A 44 7.15 4.58 -24.04
N LEU A 45 6.16 4.90 -24.88
CA LEU A 45 4.74 4.80 -24.53
C LEU A 45 4.30 3.36 -24.26
N ASN A 46 4.80 2.39 -25.04
CA ASN A 46 4.48 0.98 -24.86
C ASN A 46 5.14 0.41 -23.60
N ALA A 47 6.38 0.80 -23.31
CA ALA A 47 7.07 0.45 -22.06
C ALA A 47 6.36 1.03 -20.83
N GLU A 48 5.86 2.26 -20.92
CA GLU A 48 5.08 2.87 -19.84
C GLU A 48 3.71 2.20 -19.70
N THR A 49 3.09 1.82 -20.82
CA THR A 49 1.83 1.06 -20.83
C THR A 49 2.02 -0.34 -20.25
N GLU A 50 3.11 -1.04 -20.55
CA GLU A 50 3.46 -2.33 -19.95
C GLU A 50 3.72 -2.19 -18.45
N ARG A 51 4.44 -1.15 -18.01
CA ARG A 51 4.59 -0.85 -16.58
C ARG A 51 3.24 -0.64 -15.91
N GLN A 52 2.33 0.11 -16.53
CA GLN A 52 0.97 0.27 -16.00
C GLN A 52 0.17 -1.03 -16.02
N LYS A 53 0.29 -1.85 -17.06
CA LYS A 53 -0.36 -3.17 -17.12
C LYS A 53 0.18 -4.13 -16.06
N SER A 54 1.45 -4.03 -15.70
CA SER A 54 2.02 -4.87 -14.64
C SER A 54 1.47 -4.58 -13.23
N LEU A 55 0.88 -3.39 -13.04
CA LEU A 55 0.30 -2.96 -11.75
C LEU A 55 -1.14 -3.49 -11.52
N PHE A 56 -1.85 -3.87 -12.59
CA PHE A 56 -3.24 -4.31 -12.51
C PHE A 56 -3.37 -5.74 -13.00
N ARG A 57 -4.05 -6.57 -12.24
CA ARG A 57 -4.17 -7.99 -12.58
C ARG A 57 -5.10 -8.21 -13.78
N ASN A 58 -6.13 -7.36 -13.90
CA ASN A 58 -7.14 -7.40 -14.95
C ASN A 58 -7.52 -5.99 -15.43
N GLU A 59 -8.01 -5.88 -16.66
CA GLU A 59 -8.48 -4.61 -17.24
C GLU A 59 -9.63 -3.98 -16.44
N ARG A 60 -10.50 -4.82 -15.84
CA ARG A 60 -11.52 -4.38 -14.90
C ARG A 60 -10.94 -3.67 -13.66
N GLU A 61 -9.85 -4.17 -13.10
CA GLU A 61 -9.19 -3.49 -11.96
C GLU A 61 -8.62 -2.14 -12.39
N ARG A 62 -8.10 -2.03 -13.62
CA ARG A 62 -7.62 -0.77 -14.18
C ARG A 62 -8.74 0.26 -14.31
N THR A 63 -9.90 -0.14 -14.84
CA THR A 63 -11.06 0.75 -14.94
C THR A 63 -11.58 1.13 -13.56
N GLU A 64 -11.68 0.19 -12.63
CA GLU A 64 -12.12 0.49 -11.26
C GLU A 64 -11.13 1.41 -10.53
N ALA A 65 -9.82 1.24 -10.72
CA ALA A 65 -8.79 2.12 -10.18
C ALA A 65 -8.84 3.53 -10.80
N ALA A 66 -9.09 3.63 -12.11
CA ALA A 66 -9.27 4.91 -12.79
C ALA A 66 -10.53 5.67 -12.33
N LEU A 67 -11.52 4.95 -11.79
CA LEU A 67 -12.75 5.52 -11.23
C LEU A 67 -12.62 5.86 -9.73
N MET A 68 -11.48 5.58 -9.09
CA MET A 68 -11.26 5.94 -7.68
C MET A 68 -11.12 7.44 -7.52
N THR A 69 -11.89 8.03 -6.61
CA THR A 69 -11.85 9.47 -6.33
C THR A 69 -10.65 9.86 -5.46
N ALA A 70 -10.23 8.98 -4.56
CA ALA A 70 -9.11 9.23 -3.64
C ALA A 70 -8.27 7.95 -3.42
N PRO A 71 -7.42 7.55 -4.37
CA PRO A 71 -6.55 6.39 -4.22
C PRO A 71 -5.48 6.65 -3.14
N LEU A 72 -5.44 5.77 -2.15
CA LEU A 72 -4.41 5.77 -1.10
C LEU A 72 -3.45 4.60 -1.34
N SER A 73 -2.16 4.92 -1.43
CA SER A 73 -1.12 3.89 -1.51
C SER A 73 -1.01 3.12 -0.20
N VAL A 74 -0.54 1.88 -0.26
CA VAL A 74 -0.33 1.01 0.92
C VAL A 74 0.42 1.74 2.04
N GLU A 75 1.52 2.42 1.72
CA GLU A 75 2.29 3.20 2.70
C GLU A 75 1.46 4.25 3.43
N LYS A 76 0.65 5.04 2.69
CA LYS A 76 -0.20 6.08 3.26
C LYS A 76 -1.33 5.49 4.09
N THR A 77 -1.94 4.42 3.59
CA THR A 77 -2.99 3.67 4.26
C THR A 77 -2.54 3.16 5.63
N PHE A 78 -1.37 2.51 5.71
CA PHE A 78 -0.83 2.03 6.97
C PHE A 78 -0.32 3.17 7.87
N ALA A 79 0.17 4.27 7.31
CA ALA A 79 0.53 5.47 8.10
C ALA A 79 -0.71 6.09 8.77
N TYR A 80 -1.81 6.27 8.04
CA TYR A 80 -3.06 6.78 8.62
C TYR A 80 -3.68 5.78 9.61
N PHE A 81 -3.65 4.49 9.30
CA PHE A 81 -4.09 3.46 10.25
C PHE A 81 -3.29 3.52 11.56
N GLY A 82 -1.97 3.68 11.44
CA GLY A 82 -1.08 3.87 12.59
C GLY A 82 -1.34 5.13 13.38
N LEU A 83 -1.70 6.22 12.71
CA LEU A 83 -2.15 7.44 13.38
C LEU A 83 -3.42 7.17 14.20
N LEU A 84 -4.43 6.51 13.62
CA LEU A 84 -5.68 6.21 14.32
C LEU A 84 -5.45 5.27 15.52
N LEU A 85 -4.65 4.22 15.35
CA LEU A 85 -4.25 3.33 16.45
C LEU A 85 -3.35 4.00 17.49
N GLY A 86 -2.64 5.07 17.13
CA GLY A 86 -1.88 5.89 18.07
C GLY A 86 -2.78 6.85 18.87
N VAL A 87 -3.91 7.27 18.32
CA VAL A 87 -4.81 8.23 18.98
C VAL A 87 -5.88 7.51 19.83
N PHE A 88 -6.64 6.58 19.23
CA PHE A 88 -7.87 6.09 19.84
C PHE A 88 -7.67 5.15 21.03
N PRO A 89 -6.81 4.12 20.98
CA PRO A 89 -6.58 3.25 22.12
C PRO A 89 -6.00 3.99 23.34
N PRO A 90 -4.95 4.84 23.20
CA PRO A 90 -4.47 5.64 24.33
C PRO A 90 -5.53 6.61 24.86
N ALA A 91 -6.26 7.31 23.98
CA ALA A 91 -7.36 8.19 24.40
C ALA A 91 -8.45 7.42 25.16
N ALA A 92 -8.80 6.21 24.74
CA ALA A 92 -9.77 5.35 25.43
C ALA A 92 -9.27 4.89 26.80
N PHE A 93 -7.99 4.54 26.92
CA PHE A 93 -7.37 4.20 28.20
C PHE A 93 -7.43 5.39 29.18
N PHE A 94 -7.09 6.59 28.71
CA PHE A 94 -7.18 7.79 29.53
C PHE A 94 -8.62 8.19 29.86
N ALA A 95 -9.56 8.02 28.93
CA ALA A 95 -10.98 8.25 29.18
C ALA A 95 -11.48 7.31 30.30
N LYS A 96 -11.13 6.02 30.25
CA LYS A 96 -11.42 5.07 31.32
C LYS A 96 -10.83 5.51 32.64
N PHE A 97 -9.55 5.86 32.65
CA PHE A 97 -8.85 6.33 33.85
C PHE A 97 -9.52 7.57 34.47
N LEU A 98 -9.94 8.53 33.64
CA LEU A 98 -10.64 9.74 34.12
C LEU A 98 -12.03 9.43 34.70
N ILE A 99 -12.77 8.51 34.09
CA ILE A 99 -14.08 8.06 34.58
C ILE A 99 -13.92 7.36 35.94
N ASP A 100 -12.97 6.43 36.05
CA ASP A 100 -12.75 5.62 37.24
C ASP A 100 -12.25 6.45 38.43
N THR A 101 -11.39 7.44 38.17
CA THR A 101 -10.75 8.22 39.25
C THR A 101 -11.67 9.34 39.78
N ARG A 102 -12.80 9.66 39.11
CA ARG A 102 -13.70 10.80 39.43
C ARG A 102 -12.94 12.13 39.68
N SER A 103 -11.73 12.27 39.13
CA SER A 103 -10.75 13.28 39.55
C SER A 103 -10.87 14.63 38.84
N LEU A 104 -12.04 14.92 38.26
CA LEU A 104 -12.36 16.19 37.59
C LEU A 104 -12.60 17.35 38.58
N GLN A 105 -11.86 17.37 39.69
CA GLN A 105 -11.67 18.61 40.43
C GLN A 105 -10.74 19.53 39.62
N SER A 106 -11.01 20.83 39.64
CA SER A 106 -10.36 21.87 38.83
C SER A 106 -8.82 21.89 38.90
N ASP A 107 -8.25 21.30 39.94
CA ASP A 107 -6.82 21.40 40.24
C ASP A 107 -5.95 20.45 39.40
N ASN A 108 -6.57 19.54 38.63
CA ASN A 108 -5.87 18.52 37.84
C ASN A 108 -5.75 18.82 36.34
N PHE A 109 -5.88 20.08 35.92
CA PHE A 109 -5.80 20.47 34.51
C PHE A 109 -4.49 20.02 33.81
N TRP A 110 -3.39 19.89 34.56
CA TRP A 110 -2.11 19.40 34.05
C TRP A 110 -2.19 17.97 33.49
N ILE A 111 -3.06 17.12 34.04
CA ILE A 111 -3.25 15.73 33.57
C ILE A 111 -3.76 15.73 32.13
N LEU A 112 -4.68 16.64 31.80
CA LEU A 112 -5.20 16.77 30.43
C LEU A 112 -4.08 17.15 29.45
N GLY A 113 -3.17 18.02 29.87
CA GLY A 113 -1.98 18.38 29.09
C GLY A 113 -1.06 17.20 28.81
N VAL A 114 -0.79 16.37 29.83
CA VAL A 114 0.02 15.15 29.67
C VAL A 114 -0.66 14.13 28.77
N VAL A 115 -1.98 13.91 28.94
CA VAL A 115 -2.76 13.00 28.09
C VAL A 115 -2.73 13.45 26.63
N LEU A 116 -2.91 14.74 26.38
CA LEU A 116 -2.86 15.30 25.02
C LEU A 116 -1.47 15.15 24.40
N LEU A 117 -0.40 15.39 25.19
CA LEU A 117 0.98 15.23 24.73
C LEU A 117 1.29 13.76 24.38
N VAL A 118 0.89 12.81 25.24
CA VAL A 118 1.08 11.38 25.01
C VAL A 118 0.33 10.92 23.76
N ASN A 119 -0.92 11.35 23.58
CA ASN A 119 -1.70 11.04 22.38
C ASN A 119 -1.06 11.62 21.11
N LEU A 120 -0.52 12.85 21.17
CA LEU A 120 0.15 13.47 20.04
C LEU A 120 1.42 12.69 19.63
N ILE A 121 2.21 12.26 20.61
CA ILE A 121 3.43 11.50 20.35
C ILE A 121 3.08 10.09 19.87
N ALA A 122 2.09 9.43 20.48
CA ALA A 122 1.60 8.14 20.01
C ALA A 122 1.07 8.21 18.56
N ALA A 123 0.33 9.26 18.22
CA ALA A 123 -0.14 9.52 16.86
C ALA A 123 1.03 9.74 15.88
N GLY A 124 2.01 10.56 16.26
CA GLY A 124 3.19 10.85 15.43
C GLY A 124 4.06 9.62 15.20
N VAL A 125 4.38 8.89 16.27
CA VAL A 125 5.14 7.63 16.19
C VAL A 125 4.35 6.60 15.40
N GLY A 126 3.04 6.46 15.64
CA GLY A 126 2.15 5.56 14.91
C GLY A 126 2.11 5.88 13.41
N PHE A 127 2.06 7.16 13.03
CA PHE A 127 2.09 7.60 11.64
C PHE A 127 3.43 7.28 10.95
N LEU A 128 4.55 7.63 11.59
CA LEU A 128 5.89 7.42 11.03
C LEU A 128 6.24 5.94 10.93
N SER A 129 6.01 5.18 12.00
CA SER A 129 6.24 3.73 12.01
C SER A 129 5.27 2.98 11.11
N GLY A 130 4.01 3.44 11.00
CA GLY A 130 3.00 2.88 10.10
C GLY A 130 3.45 2.90 8.64
N LYS A 131 4.18 3.93 8.21
CA LYS A 131 4.77 3.97 6.86
C LYS A 131 5.78 2.85 6.62
N PHE A 132 6.63 2.56 7.61
CA PHE A 132 7.63 1.48 7.54
C PHE A 132 6.96 0.10 7.55
N ILE A 133 5.96 -0.07 8.41
CA ILE A 133 5.16 -1.30 8.47
C ILE A 133 4.39 -1.51 7.17
N GLY A 134 3.83 -0.46 6.56
CA GLY A 134 3.16 -0.56 5.26
C GLY A 134 4.05 -1.14 4.16
N ARG A 135 5.34 -0.76 4.13
CA ARG A 135 6.32 -1.36 3.21
C ARG A 135 6.56 -2.83 3.50
N THR A 136 6.78 -3.16 4.78
CA THR A 136 7.00 -4.54 5.23
C THR A 136 5.80 -5.43 4.91
N VAL A 137 4.58 -4.93 5.13
CA VAL A 137 3.34 -5.62 4.80
C VAL A 137 3.19 -5.79 3.29
N ALA A 138 3.53 -4.78 2.48
CA ALA A 138 3.50 -4.90 1.02
C ALA A 138 4.44 -6.00 0.50
N GLU A 139 5.61 -6.18 1.14
CA GLU A 139 6.52 -7.29 0.83
C GLU A 139 5.96 -8.64 1.29
N LEU A 140 5.38 -8.72 2.50
CA LEU A 140 4.73 -9.93 2.99
C LEU A 140 3.51 -10.34 2.15
N GLU A 141 2.78 -9.38 1.59
CA GLU A 141 1.62 -9.63 0.74
C GLU A 141 1.99 -10.30 -0.59
N ARG A 142 3.23 -10.09 -1.08
CA ARG A 142 3.79 -10.78 -2.26
C ARG A 142 4.12 -12.24 -1.97
N ALA A 143 4.27 -12.62 -0.70
CA ALA A 143 4.48 -14.01 -0.31
C ALA A 143 3.17 -14.81 -0.33
N SER A 144 3.29 -16.13 -0.13
CA SER A 144 2.14 -17.02 0.02
C SER A 144 1.23 -16.58 1.16
N TRP A 145 -0.09 -16.74 0.99
CA TRP A 145 -1.12 -16.35 1.97
C TRP A 145 -0.82 -16.85 3.40
N THR A 146 -0.35 -18.09 3.53
CA THR A 146 0.01 -18.70 4.81
C THR A 146 1.15 -17.96 5.52
N ARG A 147 2.23 -17.63 4.79
CA ARG A 147 3.36 -16.87 5.34
C ARG A 147 2.93 -15.46 5.74
N MET A 148 2.05 -14.84 4.96
CA MET A 148 1.51 -13.52 5.28
C MET A 148 0.73 -13.57 6.59
N ILE A 149 -0.27 -14.45 6.74
CA ILE A 149 -1.08 -14.55 7.96
C ILE A 149 -0.22 -14.91 9.18
N LEU A 150 0.75 -15.80 9.03
CA LEU A 150 1.61 -16.20 10.14
C LEU A 150 2.61 -15.11 10.53
N GLY A 151 3.11 -14.32 9.57
CA GLY A 151 4.09 -13.26 9.80
C GLY A 151 3.48 -11.96 10.35
N LEU A 152 2.26 -11.62 9.93
CA LEU A 152 1.60 -10.36 10.30
C LEU A 152 1.46 -10.13 11.82
N PRO A 153 1.11 -11.13 12.66
CA PRO A 153 1.04 -10.94 14.11
C PRO A 153 2.37 -10.53 14.71
N PHE A 154 3.49 -11.06 14.22
CA PHE A 154 4.83 -10.70 14.71
C PHE A 154 5.23 -9.28 14.29
N VAL A 155 4.95 -8.92 13.04
CA VAL A 155 5.17 -7.55 12.55
C VAL A 155 4.29 -6.57 13.34
N GLY A 156 3.04 -6.94 13.60
CA GLY A 156 2.10 -6.17 14.40
C GLY A 156 2.54 -6.02 15.86
N ALA A 157 3.01 -7.10 16.48
CA ALA A 157 3.54 -7.09 17.83
C ALA A 157 4.75 -6.17 17.92
N PHE A 158 5.73 -6.31 17.02
CA PHE A 158 6.91 -5.45 16.97
C PHE A 158 6.53 -3.98 16.80
N TRP A 159 5.61 -3.69 15.87
CA TRP A 159 5.10 -2.35 15.66
C TRP A 159 4.44 -1.76 16.92
N GLY A 160 3.60 -2.56 17.56
CA GLY A 160 2.95 -2.23 18.82
C GLY A 160 3.92 -1.95 19.96
N ILE A 161 5.00 -2.72 20.08
CA ILE A 161 6.06 -2.49 21.06
C ILE A 161 6.71 -1.13 20.82
N VAL A 162 7.07 -0.82 19.57
CA VAL A 162 7.73 0.45 19.23
C VAL A 162 6.79 1.63 19.49
N ALA A 163 5.55 1.57 19.01
CA ALA A 163 4.59 2.65 19.16
C ALA A 163 4.13 2.86 20.62
N GLY A 164 3.77 1.77 21.31
CA GLY A 164 3.32 1.80 22.70
C GLY A 164 4.46 2.04 23.70
N GLY A 165 5.66 1.52 23.42
CA GLY A 165 6.84 1.77 24.24
C GLY A 165 7.31 3.22 24.15
N ALA A 166 7.32 3.82 22.95
CA ALA A 166 7.70 5.21 22.76
C ALA A 166 6.75 6.18 23.48
N SER A 167 5.43 5.93 23.41
CA SER A 167 4.45 6.76 24.11
C SER A 167 4.46 6.52 25.63
N GLY A 168 4.62 5.27 26.07
CA GLY A 168 4.68 4.92 27.49
C GLY A 168 5.92 5.47 28.21
N ALA A 169 7.06 5.58 27.50
CA ALA A 169 8.31 6.11 28.04
C ALA A 169 8.21 7.57 28.50
N ILE A 170 7.26 8.33 27.95
CA ILE A 170 7.02 9.74 28.32
C ILE A 170 6.46 9.84 29.74
N ILE A 171 5.62 8.89 30.14
CA ILE A 171 4.92 8.95 31.42
C ILE A 171 5.90 8.51 32.51
N PHE A 172 6.53 7.33 32.38
CA PHE A 172 7.64 6.83 33.24
C PHE A 172 8.29 5.60 32.59
N LEU A 173 9.47 5.18 33.03
CA LEU A 173 10.14 3.94 32.56
C LEU A 173 9.26 2.69 32.71
N PHE A 174 8.50 2.59 33.81
CA PHE A 174 7.50 1.53 33.99
C PHE A 174 6.35 1.62 32.97
N GLY A 175 5.94 2.84 32.60
CA GLY A 175 4.94 3.07 31.56
C GLY A 175 5.37 2.54 30.20
N ALA A 176 6.67 2.59 29.88
CA ALA A 176 7.20 2.02 28.63
C ALA A 176 6.97 0.50 28.55
N PHE A 177 7.15 -0.23 29.65
CA PHE A 177 6.94 -1.69 29.68
C PHE A 177 5.47 -2.05 29.44
N PHE A 178 4.54 -1.42 30.18
CA PHE A 178 3.11 -1.67 30.00
C PHE A 178 2.61 -1.19 28.63
N GLY A 179 3.07 -0.02 28.18
CA GLY A 179 2.77 0.52 26.85
C GLY A 179 3.25 -0.41 25.74
N ALA A 180 4.47 -0.94 25.86
CA ALA A 180 4.98 -1.94 24.92
C ALA A 180 4.19 -3.24 24.93
N ALA A 181 3.84 -3.77 26.12
CA ALA A 181 3.08 -5.02 26.24
C ALA A 181 1.65 -4.90 25.68
N LEU A 182 0.93 -3.83 26.04
CA LEU A 182 -0.41 -3.54 25.52
C LEU A 182 -0.35 -3.23 24.02
N GLY A 183 0.61 -2.41 23.61
CA GLY A 183 0.86 -2.10 22.20
C GLY A 183 1.11 -3.36 21.40
N ALA A 184 1.95 -4.29 21.89
CA ALA A 184 2.22 -5.57 21.25
C ALA A 184 0.95 -6.38 21.04
N ALA A 185 0.12 -6.51 22.09
CA ALA A 185 -1.13 -7.27 22.02
C ALA A 185 -2.11 -6.66 21.00
N VAL A 186 -2.30 -5.34 21.05
CA VAL A 186 -3.17 -4.62 20.11
C VAL A 186 -2.64 -4.73 18.69
N GLY A 187 -1.35 -4.47 18.47
CA GLY A 187 -0.73 -4.50 17.16
C GLY A 187 -0.74 -5.90 16.54
N ALA A 188 -0.48 -6.94 17.33
CA ALA A 188 -0.51 -8.34 16.90
C ALA A 188 -1.89 -8.77 16.39
N PHE A 189 -2.97 -8.17 16.91
CA PHE A 189 -4.33 -8.46 16.47
C PHE A 189 -4.82 -7.52 15.36
N ALA A 190 -4.62 -6.22 15.53
CA ALA A 190 -5.14 -5.20 14.64
C ALA A 190 -4.47 -5.24 13.25
N LEU A 191 -3.16 -5.52 13.19
CA LEU A 191 -2.42 -5.52 11.92
C LEU A 191 -2.85 -6.68 11.00
N PRO A 192 -2.92 -7.95 11.43
CA PRO A 192 -3.43 -9.03 10.58
C PRO A 192 -4.85 -8.78 10.09
N LEU A 193 -5.72 -8.31 11.00
CA LEU A 193 -7.12 -8.03 10.67
C LEU A 193 -7.21 -6.96 9.58
N PHE A 194 -6.52 -5.83 9.78
CA PHE A 194 -6.48 -4.74 8.81
C PHE A 194 -5.85 -5.17 7.48
N ALA A 195 -4.74 -5.89 7.50
CA ALA A 195 -4.05 -6.35 6.31
C ALA A 195 -4.91 -7.32 5.47
N VAL A 196 -5.67 -8.22 6.10
CA VAL A 196 -6.59 -9.13 5.38
C VAL A 196 -7.68 -8.31 4.67
N PHE A 197 -8.34 -7.38 5.37
CA PHE A 197 -9.36 -6.54 4.75
C PHE A 197 -8.80 -5.60 3.68
N HIS A 198 -7.63 -5.01 3.94
CA HIS A 198 -6.91 -4.20 2.97
C HIS A 198 -6.64 -4.99 1.68
N ARG A 199 -6.13 -6.22 1.80
CA ARG A 199 -5.87 -7.10 0.66
C ARG A 199 -7.15 -7.49 -0.11
N LEU A 200 -8.29 -7.63 0.57
CA LEU A 200 -9.58 -7.93 -0.06
C LEU A 200 -10.19 -6.71 -0.77
N LEU A 201 -9.95 -5.50 -0.27
CA LEU A 201 -10.57 -4.27 -0.77
C LEU A 201 -9.67 -3.47 -1.72
N ARG A 202 -8.37 -3.72 -1.75
CA ARG A 202 -7.45 -3.02 -2.66
C ARG A 202 -7.72 -3.37 -4.12
N ARG A 203 -7.45 -2.40 -5.00
CA ARG A 203 -7.38 -2.59 -6.47
C ARG A 203 -5.98 -2.19 -6.93
N GLY A 204 -5.20 -3.18 -7.39
CA GLY A 204 -3.76 -3.00 -7.58
C GLY A 204 -3.05 -2.66 -6.26
N ASP A 205 -2.24 -1.61 -6.27
CA ASP A 205 -1.45 -1.15 -5.11
C ASP A 205 -2.14 -0.05 -4.27
N SER A 206 -3.43 0.21 -4.51
CA SER A 206 -4.17 1.29 -3.84
C SER A 206 -5.54 0.85 -3.33
N ILE A 207 -6.01 1.53 -2.29
CA ILE A 207 -7.37 1.42 -1.76
C ILE A 207 -8.07 2.78 -1.87
N ASP A 208 -9.36 2.76 -2.19
CA ASP A 208 -10.15 3.98 -2.19
C ASP A 208 -10.40 4.44 -0.74
N GLY A 209 -10.21 5.74 -0.47
CA GLY A 209 -10.40 6.34 0.84
C GLY A 209 -11.75 6.03 1.49
N LYS A 210 -12.82 5.90 0.67
CA LYS A 210 -14.18 5.57 1.16
C LYS A 210 -14.29 4.19 1.82
N HIS A 211 -13.45 3.24 1.42
CA HIS A 211 -13.39 1.90 2.01
C HIS A 211 -12.39 1.83 3.15
N PHE A 212 -11.31 2.60 3.05
CA PHE A 212 -10.28 2.67 4.09
C PHE A 212 -10.80 3.24 5.40
N LEU A 213 -11.50 4.38 5.38
CA LEU A 213 -11.88 5.09 6.60
C LEU A 213 -12.75 4.23 7.53
N PRO A 214 -13.87 3.63 7.08
CA PRO A 214 -14.69 2.79 7.94
C PRO A 214 -13.94 1.60 8.52
N LEU A 215 -13.01 1.01 7.75
CA LEU A 215 -12.19 -0.11 8.20
C LEU A 215 -11.24 0.32 9.32
N ALA A 216 -10.50 1.41 9.11
CA ALA A 216 -9.50 1.90 10.05
C ALA A 216 -10.15 2.40 11.35
N PHE A 217 -11.27 3.13 11.26
CA PHE A 217 -12.06 3.54 12.42
C PHE A 217 -12.70 2.34 13.11
N GLY A 218 -13.28 1.40 12.37
CA GLY A 218 -13.93 0.22 12.93
C GLY A 218 -12.98 -0.60 13.81
N ILE A 219 -11.79 -0.93 13.29
CA ILE A 219 -10.79 -1.68 14.07
C ILE A 219 -10.32 -0.87 15.29
N SER A 220 -10.02 0.42 15.10
CA SER A 220 -9.55 1.28 16.20
C SER A 220 -10.61 1.43 17.30
N PHE A 221 -11.88 1.62 16.93
CA PHE A 221 -13.00 1.72 17.87
C PHE A 221 -13.30 0.40 18.57
N ILE A 222 -13.21 -0.75 17.90
CA ILE A 222 -13.36 -2.06 18.55
C ILE A 222 -12.28 -2.24 19.63
N VAL A 223 -11.02 -1.91 19.31
CA VAL A 223 -9.92 -1.96 20.29
C VAL A 223 -10.19 -0.99 21.46
N SER A 224 -10.59 0.24 21.16
CA SER A 224 -10.92 1.24 22.19
C SER A 224 -12.11 0.81 23.06
N ALA A 225 -13.15 0.23 22.47
CA ALA A 225 -14.31 -0.29 23.20
C ALA A 225 -13.92 -1.43 24.14
N PHE A 226 -13.05 -2.35 23.69
CA PHE A 226 -12.51 -3.42 24.52
C PHE A 226 -11.70 -2.87 25.71
N ILE A 227 -10.89 -1.82 25.50
CA ILE A 227 -10.16 -1.15 26.58
C ILE A 227 -11.15 -0.52 27.59
N LEU A 228 -12.18 0.15 27.10
CA LEU A 228 -13.24 0.73 27.94
C LEU A 228 -14.02 -0.34 28.71
N GLY A 229 -14.14 -1.55 28.18
CA GLY A 229 -14.92 -2.65 28.75
C GLY A 229 -16.40 -2.57 28.37
N LEU A 230 -16.68 -2.08 27.16
CA LEU A 230 -18.01 -2.00 26.55
C LEU A 230 -18.29 -3.24 25.67
#